data_AF-A0A069E9H8-F1
#
_entry.id   AF-A0A069E9H8-F1
#
_cell.length_a   1.000
_cell.length_b   1.000
_cell.length_c   1.000
_cell.angle_alpha   90.00
_cell.angle_beta   90.00
_cell.angle_gamma   90.00
#
_symmetry.space_group_name_H-M   'P 1'
#
loop_
_entity.id
_entity.type
_entity.pdbx_description
1 polymer ?
#
loop_
_entity_poly.entity_id
_entity_poly.type
_entity_poly.pdbx_seq_one_letter_code
_entity_poly.pdbx_strand_id
1 'polypeptide(L)'
;MLIENVSEFDADGWRWPHFTPAELACRCGGRFCAGEYWHAPDFLDALEALRTDAGHPLVINSGHRCAVWNTYVGGVRFSLHRSIAVDISLAGHDRHVLLAAAERKGFTGFGLGKTFLHLDRRPRPARWFYPGSDASWRT
;
A
#
# COMPACT_ATOMS: atom_id res chain seq x y z
N MET A 1 -10.40 -7.63 -7.10
CA MET A 1 -10.24 -8.67 -8.13
C MET A 1 -8.75 -8.87 -8.37
N LEU A 2 -8.27 -10.11 -8.31
CA LEU A 2 -6.90 -10.41 -8.69
C LEU A 2 -6.77 -10.41 -10.21
N ILE A 3 -5.72 -9.77 -10.71
CA ILE A 3 -5.25 -9.78 -12.09
C ILE A 3 -3.89 -10.45 -12.07
N GLU A 4 -3.70 -11.54 -12.82
CA GLU A 4 -2.46 -12.34 -12.75
C GLU A 4 -1.27 -11.66 -13.42
N ASN A 5 -1.55 -10.87 -14.46
CA ASN A 5 -0.57 -10.10 -15.21
C ASN A 5 -1.08 -8.67 -15.39
N VAL A 6 -0.47 -7.71 -14.67
CA VAL A 6 -0.85 -6.30 -14.76
C VAL A 6 -0.69 -5.71 -16.17
N SER A 7 0.13 -6.32 -17.03
CA SER A 7 0.33 -5.87 -18.40
C SER A 7 -0.88 -6.15 -19.30
N GLU A 8 -1.75 -7.07 -18.88
CA GLU A 8 -3.01 -7.42 -19.55
C GLU A 8 -4.20 -6.64 -18.97
N PHE A 9 -3.97 -5.82 -17.93
CA PHE A 9 -5.02 -5.00 -17.34
C PHE A 9 -5.33 -3.83 -18.25
N ASP A 10 -6.55 -3.80 -18.78
CA ASP A 10 -7.09 -2.65 -19.49
C ASP A 10 -7.31 -1.50 -18.48
N ALA A 11 -6.50 -0.44 -18.64
CA ALA A 11 -6.55 0.75 -17.80
C ALA A 11 -7.39 1.87 -18.44
N ASP A 12 -8.14 1.59 -19.52
CA ASP A 12 -9.08 2.55 -20.08
C ASP A 12 -10.12 2.94 -19.02
N GLY A 13 -10.31 4.25 -18.86
CA GLY A 13 -11.18 4.80 -17.82
C GLY A 13 -10.60 4.74 -16.39
N TRP A 14 -9.29 4.57 -16.24
CA TRP A 14 -8.61 4.62 -14.94
C TRP A 14 -8.91 5.92 -14.16
N ARG A 15 -9.51 5.77 -12.96
CA ARG A 15 -10.07 6.88 -12.17
C ARG A 15 -9.07 7.56 -11.23
N TRP A 16 -7.87 7.01 -11.05
CA TRP A 16 -6.92 7.41 -10.01
C TRP A 16 -5.62 7.95 -10.63
N PRO A 17 -5.64 9.20 -11.14
CA PRO A 17 -4.61 9.72 -12.03
C PRO A 17 -3.21 9.80 -11.40
N HIS A 18 -3.09 9.76 -10.07
CA HIS A 18 -1.80 9.78 -9.39
C HIS A 18 -1.16 8.41 -9.21
N PHE A 19 -1.86 7.35 -9.60
CA PHE A 19 -1.38 5.98 -9.47
C PHE A 19 -1.50 5.23 -10.79
N THR A 20 -0.72 4.16 -10.91
CA THR A 20 -0.75 3.23 -12.03
C THR A 20 -1.02 1.81 -11.51
N PRO A 21 -1.68 0.94 -12.29
CA PRO A 21 -1.80 -0.48 -11.92
C PRO A 21 -0.42 -1.12 -11.66
N ALA A 22 0.57 -0.78 -12.49
CA ALA A 22 1.92 -1.35 -12.42
C ALA A 22 2.65 -1.02 -11.10
N GLU A 23 2.54 0.20 -10.57
CA GLU A 23 3.22 0.53 -9.30
C GLU A 23 2.62 -0.19 -8.09
N LEU A 24 1.33 -0.54 -8.18
CA LEU A 24 0.54 -1.26 -7.20
C LEU A 24 0.64 -2.79 -7.35
N ALA A 25 1.23 -3.27 -8.44
CA ALA A 25 1.42 -4.69 -8.71
C ALA A 25 2.58 -5.31 -7.90
N CYS A 26 2.66 -6.63 -7.95
CA CYS A 26 3.69 -7.41 -7.30
C CYS A 26 5.09 -7.09 -7.82
N ARG A 27 5.98 -6.66 -6.92
CA ARG A 27 7.37 -6.32 -7.23
C ARG A 27 8.34 -7.51 -7.13
N CYS A 28 7.86 -8.72 -7.39
CA CYS A 28 8.73 -9.90 -7.44
C CYS A 28 9.68 -9.90 -8.65
N GLY A 29 9.54 -8.95 -9.58
CA GLY A 29 10.37 -8.81 -10.77
C GLY A 29 10.27 -10.00 -11.71
N GLY A 30 9.08 -10.57 -11.86
CA GLY A 30 8.86 -11.77 -12.69
C GLY A 30 9.34 -13.09 -12.07
N ARG A 31 10.01 -13.07 -10.91
CA ARG A 31 10.58 -14.29 -10.31
C ARG A 31 9.55 -15.35 -9.94
N PHE A 32 8.34 -14.92 -9.54
CA PHE A 32 7.33 -15.80 -8.98
C PHE A 32 5.92 -15.62 -9.56
N CYS A 33 5.65 -14.51 -10.25
CA CYS A 33 4.37 -14.25 -10.92
C CYS A 33 4.60 -13.29 -12.10
N ALA A 34 3.63 -13.17 -12.99
CA ALA A 34 3.68 -12.30 -14.16
C ALA A 34 3.34 -10.83 -13.85
N GLY A 35 3.47 -10.41 -12.59
CA GLY A 35 3.07 -9.07 -12.12
C GLY A 35 1.64 -9.05 -11.61
N GLU A 36 1.31 -9.94 -10.67
CA GLU A 36 -0.01 -9.98 -10.02
C GLU A 36 -0.39 -8.59 -9.48
N TYR A 37 -1.60 -8.14 -9.77
CA TYR A 37 -2.18 -6.87 -9.31
C TYR A 37 -3.54 -7.12 -8.69
N TRP A 38 -3.85 -6.45 -7.58
CA TRP A 38 -5.16 -6.53 -6.97
C TRP A 38 -5.95 -5.25 -7.19
N HIS A 39 -6.97 -5.33 -8.04
CA HIS A 39 -7.87 -4.22 -8.31
C HIS A 39 -8.95 -4.11 -7.23
N ALA A 40 -8.96 -3.02 -6.46
CA ALA A 40 -9.99 -2.76 -5.46
C ALA A 40 -10.41 -1.28 -5.48
N PRO A 41 -11.49 -0.94 -6.21
CA PRO A 41 -11.93 0.44 -6.41
C PRO A 41 -12.05 1.26 -5.11
N ASP A 42 -12.74 0.74 -4.10
CA ASP A 42 -12.96 1.48 -2.85
C ASP A 42 -11.66 1.81 -2.09
N PHE A 43 -10.64 0.95 -2.20
CA PHE A 43 -9.33 1.23 -1.61
C PHE A 43 -8.61 2.31 -2.40
N LEU A 44 -8.67 2.24 -3.74
CA LEU A 44 -8.03 3.20 -4.62
C LEU A 44 -8.68 4.58 -4.50
N ASP A 45 -10.00 4.65 -4.31
CA ASP A 45 -10.73 5.89 -4.04
C ASP A 45 -10.20 6.57 -2.76
N ALA A 46 -9.95 5.80 -1.70
CA ALA A 46 -9.35 6.30 -0.47
C ALA A 46 -7.87 6.71 -0.65
N LEU A 47 -7.10 5.95 -1.43
CA LEU A 47 -5.68 6.23 -1.69
C LEU A 47 -5.50 7.50 -2.54
N GLU A 48 -6.34 7.69 -3.56
CA GLU A 48 -6.38 8.91 -4.37
C GLU A 48 -6.79 10.12 -3.54
N ALA A 49 -7.84 10.00 -2.74
CA ALA A 49 -8.24 11.09 -1.84
C ALA A 49 -7.14 11.42 -0.81
N LEU A 50 -6.39 10.43 -0.33
CA LEU A 50 -5.22 10.67 0.53
C LEU A 50 -4.11 11.41 -0.23
N ARG A 51 -3.84 11.01 -1.47
CA ARG A 51 -2.84 11.66 -2.33
C ARG A 51 -3.19 13.10 -2.65
N THR A 52 -4.45 13.41 -2.90
CA THR A 52 -4.93 14.78 -3.10
C THR A 52 -4.69 15.63 -1.85
N ASP A 53 -5.10 15.14 -0.67
CA ASP A 53 -4.93 15.86 0.59
C ASP A 53 -3.47 16.05 0.99
N ALA A 54 -2.61 15.06 0.73
CA ALA A 54 -1.19 15.12 1.08
C ALA A 54 -0.44 16.21 0.31
N GLY A 55 -0.97 16.68 -0.83
CA GLY A 55 -0.35 17.72 -1.66
C GLY A 55 0.97 17.34 -2.32
N HIS A 56 1.56 16.19 -1.98
CA HIS A 56 2.85 15.69 -2.48
C HIS A 56 2.73 14.23 -2.94
N PRO A 57 3.58 13.76 -3.89
CA PRO A 57 3.58 12.38 -4.35
C PRO A 57 3.63 11.37 -3.20
N LEU A 58 2.74 10.37 -3.24
CA LEU A 58 2.78 9.21 -2.37
C LEU A 58 3.57 8.11 -3.08
N VAL A 59 4.87 8.03 -2.81
CA VAL A 59 5.72 7.01 -3.43
C VAL A 59 5.40 5.64 -2.84
N ILE A 60 4.85 4.75 -3.66
CA ILE A 60 4.53 3.38 -3.27
C ILE A 60 5.82 2.54 -3.32
N ASN A 61 6.28 2.07 -2.16
CA ASN A 61 7.41 1.15 -2.05
C ASN A 61 6.98 -0.30 -2.35
N SER A 62 5.77 -0.66 -1.92
CA SER A 62 5.18 -1.99 -2.12
C SER A 62 3.66 -1.89 -2.19
N GLY A 63 3.06 -2.43 -3.25
CA GLY A 63 1.62 -2.65 -3.37
C GLY A 63 1.27 -4.12 -3.07
N HIS A 64 0.50 -4.74 -3.96
CA HIS A 64 0.18 -6.16 -3.91
C HIS A 64 1.44 -7.04 -3.88
N ARG A 65 1.34 -8.23 -3.28
CA ARG A 65 2.38 -9.27 -3.25
C ARG A 65 1.75 -10.63 -3.53
N CYS A 66 2.26 -11.31 -4.56
CA CYS A 66 1.95 -12.72 -4.77
C CYS A 66 2.38 -13.55 -3.54
N ALA A 67 1.78 -14.72 -3.36
CA ALA A 67 1.98 -15.53 -2.16
C ALA A 67 3.46 -15.85 -1.88
N VAL A 68 4.21 -16.22 -2.92
CA VAL A 68 5.63 -16.56 -2.81
C VAL A 68 6.47 -15.33 -2.47
N TRP A 69 6.22 -14.19 -3.13
CA TRP A 69 6.93 -12.95 -2.85
C TRP A 69 6.67 -12.45 -1.43
N ASN A 70 5.42 -12.54 -0.96
CA ASN A 70 5.07 -12.19 0.42
C ASN A 70 5.89 -13.01 1.42
N THR A 71 5.99 -14.34 1.25
CA THR A 71 6.83 -15.18 2.11
C THR A 71 8.31 -14.84 1.98
N TYR A 72 8.81 -14.63 0.76
CA TYR A 72 10.22 -14.32 0.50
C TYR A 72 10.69 -13.05 1.24
N VAL A 73 9.85 -12.00 1.29
CA VAL A 73 10.16 -10.75 1.99
C VAL A 73 9.83 -10.78 3.49
N GLY A 74 9.54 -11.97 4.05
CA GLY A 74 9.22 -12.13 5.48
C GLY A 74 7.82 -11.68 5.87
N GLY A 75 6.90 -11.57 4.91
CA GLY A 75 5.50 -11.23 5.15
C GLY A 75 4.74 -12.35 5.87
N VAL A 76 3.77 -11.96 6.69
CA VAL A 76 2.92 -12.90 7.43
C VAL A 76 1.88 -13.57 6.52
N ARG A 77 1.41 -14.76 6.91
CA ARG A 77 0.47 -15.58 6.12
C ARG A 77 -0.80 -14.80 5.72
N PHE A 78 -1.35 -13.98 6.61
CA PHE A 78 -2.58 -13.22 6.40
C PHE A 78 -2.31 -11.72 6.13
N SER A 79 -1.15 -11.40 5.54
CA SER A 79 -0.80 -10.04 5.12
C SER A 79 -1.81 -9.50 4.11
N LEU A 80 -2.27 -8.27 4.30
CA LEU A 80 -3.16 -7.62 3.33
C LEU A 80 -2.45 -7.18 2.04
N HIS A 81 -1.11 -7.23 1.99
CA HIS A 81 -0.44 -7.16 0.69
C HIS A 81 -0.82 -8.31 -0.25
N ARG A 82 -1.32 -9.45 0.26
CA ARG A 82 -1.83 -10.54 -0.58
C ARG A 82 -3.21 -10.25 -1.19
N SER A 83 -3.84 -9.15 -0.80
CA SER A 83 -4.97 -8.55 -1.49
C SER A 83 -4.59 -7.10 -1.80
N ILE A 84 -5.06 -6.13 -1.03
CA ILE A 84 -4.66 -4.73 -1.18
C ILE A 84 -4.16 -4.12 0.13
N ALA A 85 -2.91 -3.64 0.07
CA ALA A 85 -2.25 -2.79 1.04
C ALA A 85 -1.12 -2.04 0.32
N VAL A 86 -0.71 -0.90 0.87
CA VAL A 86 0.42 -0.13 0.35
C VAL A 86 1.40 0.21 1.45
N ASP A 87 2.69 0.08 1.16
CA ASP A 87 3.77 0.68 1.96
C ASP A 87 4.18 1.97 1.26
N ILE A 88 3.88 3.12 1.88
CA ILE A 88 4.15 4.46 1.34
C ILE A 88 5.44 5.00 1.94
N SER A 89 6.36 5.52 1.13
CA SER A 89 7.55 6.21 1.61
C SER A 89 7.20 7.44 2.45
N LEU A 90 7.89 7.61 3.58
CA LEU A 90 7.79 8.83 4.41
C LEU A 90 8.76 9.93 3.93
N ALA A 91 9.56 9.68 2.89
CA ALA A 91 10.43 10.72 2.34
C ALA A 91 9.60 11.90 1.83
N GLY A 92 9.87 13.10 2.36
CA GLY A 92 9.11 14.31 2.01
C GLY A 92 7.75 14.44 2.69
N HIS A 93 7.43 13.57 3.66
CA HIS A 93 6.16 13.62 4.41
C HIS A 93 6.42 13.70 5.92
N ASP A 94 5.63 14.52 6.61
CA ASP A 94 5.51 14.38 8.06
C ASP A 94 4.68 13.13 8.37
N ARG A 95 5.26 12.23 9.18
CA ARG A 95 4.67 10.92 9.48
C ARG A 95 3.35 11.01 10.24
N HIS A 96 3.20 11.99 11.13
CA HIS A 96 2.02 12.15 11.98
C HIS A 96 0.89 12.81 11.19
N VAL A 97 1.22 13.80 10.36
CA VAL A 97 0.28 14.43 9.44
C VAL A 97 -0.26 13.41 8.43
N LEU A 98 0.62 12.61 7.82
CA LEU A 98 0.21 11.60 6.84
C LEU A 98 -0.63 10.49 7.48
N LEU A 99 -0.26 10.02 8.68
CA LEU A 99 -1.05 9.04 9.43
C LEU A 99 -2.44 9.57 9.76
N ALA A 100 -2.53 10.80 10.28
CA ALA A 100 -3.80 11.42 10.61
C ALA A 100 -4.67 11.64 9.35
N ALA A 101 -4.06 11.98 8.21
CA ALA A 101 -4.76 12.07 6.94
C ALA A 101 -5.32 10.70 6.50
N ALA A 102 -4.51 9.64 6.60
CA ALA A 102 -4.96 8.29 6.27
C ALA A 102 -6.14 7.83 7.16
N GLU A 103 -6.11 8.12 8.47
CA GLU A 103 -7.25 7.85 9.36
C GLU A 103 -8.55 8.53 8.87
N ARG A 104 -8.48 9.81 8.49
CA ARG A 104 -9.64 10.55 7.97
C ARG A 104 -10.18 9.99 6.66
N LYS A 105 -9.35 9.30 5.87
CA LYS A 105 -9.75 8.63 4.62
C LYS A 105 -10.27 7.20 4.81
N GLY A 106 -10.42 6.75 6.06
CA GLY A 106 -11.05 5.47 6.36
C GLY A 106 -10.13 4.25 6.17
N PHE A 107 -8.81 4.46 6.24
CA PHE A 107 -7.87 3.37 6.46
C PHE A 107 -7.99 2.84 7.89
N THR A 108 -7.74 1.54 8.07
CA THR A 108 -7.97 0.85 9.36
C THR A 108 -6.79 -0.02 9.79
N GLY A 109 -5.88 -0.37 8.88
CA GLY A 109 -4.62 -1.03 9.20
C GLY A 109 -3.45 -0.07 9.04
N PHE A 110 -2.68 0.10 10.11
CA PHE A 110 -1.55 1.02 10.16
C PHE A 110 -0.30 0.32 10.67
N GLY A 111 0.64 0.05 9.77
CA GLY A 111 1.97 -0.40 10.14
C GLY A 111 2.95 0.77 10.15
N LEU A 112 3.51 1.06 11.31
CA LEU A 112 4.31 2.25 11.55
C LEU A 112 5.79 1.92 11.34
N GLY A 113 6.33 2.16 10.15
CA GLY A 113 7.72 1.90 9.78
C GLY A 113 8.66 3.06 10.10
N LYS A 114 9.98 2.84 10.06
CA LYS A 114 10.96 3.93 10.24
C LYS A 114 10.88 4.96 9.12
N THR A 115 10.82 4.46 7.89
CA THR A 115 10.92 5.20 6.62
C THR A 115 9.68 5.07 5.74
N PHE A 116 8.67 4.32 6.19
CA PHE A 116 7.44 4.10 5.43
C PHE A 116 6.24 3.98 6.38
N LEU A 117 5.05 4.22 5.83
CA LEU A 117 3.76 3.98 6.47
C LEU A 117 3.02 2.89 5.67
N HIS A 118 2.70 1.79 6.34
CA HIS A 118 1.85 0.74 5.79
C HIS A 118 0.39 1.10 6.00
N LEU A 119 -0.41 1.04 4.93
CA LEU A 119 -1.84 1.29 4.94
C LEU A 119 -2.61 0.10 4.33
N ASP A 120 -3.61 -0.37 5.07
CA ASP A 120 -4.59 -1.34 4.61
C ASP A 120 -6.02 -0.96 5.08
N ARG A 121 -7.05 -1.59 4.50
CA ARG A 121 -8.46 -1.43 4.91
C ARG A 121 -9.03 -2.70 5.51
N ARG A 122 -8.33 -3.29 6.49
CA ARG A 122 -8.77 -4.49 7.22
C ARG A 122 -10.10 -4.28 7.97
N PRO A 123 -10.92 -5.33 8.10
CA PRO A 123 -12.20 -5.24 8.80
C PRO A 123 -12.04 -5.04 10.31
N ARG A 124 -10.96 -5.56 10.91
CA ARG A 124 -10.62 -5.33 12.33
C ARG A 124 -9.49 -4.32 12.40
N PRO A 125 -9.72 -3.07 12.85
CA PRO A 125 -8.67 -2.07 12.91
C PRO A 125 -7.46 -2.55 13.69
N ALA A 126 -6.26 -2.22 13.19
CA ALA A 126 -5.02 -2.59 13.85
C ALA A 126 -3.95 -1.53 13.60
N ARG A 127 -3.12 -1.31 14.62
CA ARG A 127 -1.93 -0.48 14.55
C ARG A 127 -0.76 -1.24 15.17
N TRP A 128 0.38 -1.25 14.49
CA TRP A 128 1.58 -1.94 14.97
C TRP A 128 2.86 -1.19 14.57
N PHE A 129 3.94 -1.48 15.28
CA PHE A 129 5.28 -0.97 14.95
C PHE A 129 6.09 -2.06 14.26
N TYR A 130 6.89 -1.65 13.27
CA TYR A 130 7.95 -2.52 12.75
C TYR A 130 9.13 -2.54 13.72
N PRO A 131 10.00 -3.57 13.67
CA PRO A 131 11.15 -3.66 14.58
C PRO A 131 11.98 -2.36 14.62
N GLY A 132 12.08 -1.80 15.83
CA GLY A 132 12.85 -0.58 16.12
C GLY A 132 12.27 0.72 15.57
N SER A 133 11.03 0.76 15.06
CA SER A 133 10.42 2.00 14.58
C SER A 133 9.77 2.84 15.67
N ASP A 134 9.52 2.29 16.85
CA ASP A 134 8.76 2.92 17.93
C ASP A 134 9.27 4.33 18.27
N ALA A 135 10.58 4.51 18.40
CA ALA A 135 11.21 5.78 18.72
C ALA A 135 10.92 6.86 17.68
N SER A 136 10.73 6.46 16.40
CA SER A 136 10.44 7.40 15.32
C SER A 136 9.00 7.91 15.34
N TRP A 137 8.10 7.35 16.16
CA TRP A 137 6.68 7.70 16.22
C TRP A 137 6.25 8.19 17.60
N ARG A 138 7.20 8.43 18.51
CA ARG A 138 6.96 9.14 19.76
C ARG A 138 6.84 10.63 19.46
N THR A 139 5.83 11.26 20.05
CA THR A 139 5.62 12.72 20.05
C THR A 139 6.60 13.42 20.98
#